data_AF-F2UR13-F1
#
_entry.id   AF-F2UR13-F1
#
_cell.length_a   1.000
_cell.length_b   1.000
_cell.length_c   1.000
_cell.angle_alpha   90.00
_cell.angle_beta   90.00
_cell.angle_gamma   90.00
#
_symmetry.space_group_name_H-M   'P 1'
#
loop_
_entity.id
_entity.type
_entity.pdbx_description
1 polymer ?
#
loop_
_entity_poly.entity_id
_entity_poly.type
_entity_poly.pdbx_seq_one_letter_code
_entity_poly.pdbx_strand_id
1 'polypeptide(L)'
;MTRLSAHHIALIAEHLVSTPPPTLQEHGHADQPRRRRFAYWQQAERDSFSEPITFFDEDSTRLLGLGQPASRGLQPADAHATTAHDVTSDPAAAPSLAVWLERRFLAYSWLGATWHSDCRFLIRLATTPPLLGHGFSDVFATCGRVRFRDLDAVSLWANAPDRGGQRADTSSTAVLAEATAMGDSVSASSTTPQVVREDQQHQQQQEQQSVQQDQQQEDLQQQDQDDRKDHQQQQQQQQQQQTVLCPALFFLDAQLQNQEAADIWHELRLTALAGTRGGTVTLRVDEQLAFLAASDIDTLRIDAANAPIDTVAFSNVRRLEFALHNTMEAIHGTFEQDSTGRRGSEKSICAMPLVLADCSGAVTISSTACLTVVNAARTTSRPHSPDHPLLLRSITDVSTCRLEGCHIGSFSCFDSIQRLILNNCEFDDVSSLPHVTSLVLRGCRSTGNAGNWQWPNVVMVHQSPTEMAATLQTRRTADRSE
;
A
#
# COMPACT_ATOMS: atom_id res chain seq x y z
N MET A 1 -34.39 7.51 -22.30
CA MET A 1 -33.53 7.20 -23.47
C MET A 1 -33.25 8.50 -24.21
N THR A 2 -32.08 9.08 -23.98
CA THR A 2 -31.61 10.28 -24.68
C THR A 2 -30.12 10.07 -24.90
N ARG A 3 -29.73 9.89 -26.16
CA ARG A 3 -28.33 9.68 -26.55
C ARG A 3 -27.61 11.03 -26.45
N LEU A 4 -26.75 11.20 -25.45
CA LEU A 4 -25.73 12.23 -25.45
C LEU A 4 -24.65 11.82 -26.48
N SER A 5 -24.53 12.62 -27.53
CA SER A 5 -23.56 12.46 -28.62
C SER A 5 -22.16 12.77 -28.12
N ALA A 6 -21.18 11.93 -28.52
CA ALA A 6 -19.75 12.05 -28.22
C ALA A 6 -19.12 13.39 -28.64
N HIS A 7 -19.84 14.23 -29.37
CA HIS A 7 -19.34 15.52 -29.83
C HIS A 7 -19.20 16.59 -28.74
N HIS A 8 -19.95 16.48 -27.63
CA HIS A 8 -19.88 17.47 -26.54
C HIS A 8 -18.64 17.33 -25.65
N ILE A 9 -17.97 16.17 -25.65
CA ILE A 9 -16.76 15.94 -24.84
C ILE A 9 -15.51 16.49 -25.55
N ALA A 10 -15.53 16.64 -26.88
CA ALA A 10 -14.39 17.13 -27.65
C ALA A 10 -14.16 18.65 -27.54
N LEU A 11 -15.22 19.44 -27.31
CA LEU A 11 -15.14 20.91 -27.34
C LEU A 11 -14.49 21.56 -26.10
N ILE A 12 -14.30 20.81 -25.01
CA ILE A 12 -13.64 21.33 -23.81
C ILE A 12 -12.10 21.14 -23.89
N ALA A 13 -11.61 20.29 -24.80
CA ALA A 13 -10.18 19.96 -24.90
C ALA A 13 -9.37 20.90 -25.83
N GLU A 14 -10.01 21.72 -26.68
CA GLU A 14 -9.30 22.56 -27.68
C GLU A 14 -8.99 24.01 -27.22
N HIS A 15 -9.32 24.41 -25.99
CA HIS A 15 -9.09 25.79 -25.51
C HIS A 15 -7.93 25.98 -24.53
N LEU A 16 -7.08 24.97 -24.32
CA LEU A 16 -5.95 25.03 -23.37
C LEU A 16 -4.55 25.07 -24.00
N VAL A 17 -4.41 25.29 -25.32
CA VAL A 17 -3.08 25.38 -25.96
C VAL A 17 -2.98 26.66 -26.78
N SER A 18 -2.68 27.79 -26.14
CA SER A 18 -1.98 28.90 -26.81
C SER A 18 -1.51 29.96 -25.81
N THR A 19 -0.41 29.71 -25.10
CA THR A 19 0.41 30.78 -24.50
C THR A 19 1.89 30.51 -24.84
N PRO A 20 2.59 31.45 -25.49
CA PRO A 20 4.02 31.29 -25.76
C PRO A 20 4.85 31.54 -24.48
N PRO A 21 6.01 30.88 -24.32
CA PRO A 21 6.83 31.04 -23.13
C PRO A 21 7.55 32.40 -23.11
N PRO A 22 7.85 32.97 -21.92
CA PRO A 22 8.58 34.22 -21.83
C PRO A 22 10.08 34.00 -22.11
N THR A 23 10.64 34.85 -22.97
CA THR A 23 12.09 34.97 -23.19
C THR A 23 12.77 35.58 -21.97
N LEU A 24 13.69 34.83 -21.35
CA LEU A 24 14.54 35.31 -20.25
C LEU A 24 15.84 35.89 -20.79
N GLN A 25 16.09 37.14 -20.38
CA GLN A 25 17.30 37.91 -20.64
C GLN A 25 18.33 37.58 -19.54
N GLU A 26 19.49 37.03 -19.93
CA GLU A 26 20.56 36.69 -18.99
C GLU A 26 21.23 37.96 -18.43
N HIS A 27 21.28 38.08 -17.11
CA HIS A 27 22.25 38.92 -16.40
C HIS A 27 23.01 38.04 -15.40
N GLY A 28 24.32 38.01 -15.56
CA GLY A 28 25.23 37.15 -14.81
C GLY A 28 25.42 37.60 -13.37
N HIS A 29 25.38 36.63 -12.46
CA HIS A 29 26.19 36.61 -11.25
C HIS A 29 26.38 35.15 -10.82
N ALA A 30 27.63 34.70 -10.81
CA ALA A 30 28.05 33.37 -10.43
C ALA A 30 28.24 33.29 -8.91
N ASP A 31 27.28 32.68 -8.21
CA ASP A 31 27.50 31.60 -7.24
C ASP A 31 26.14 31.18 -6.62
N GLN A 32 25.95 29.87 -6.40
CA GLN A 32 24.72 29.15 -5.93
C GLN A 32 23.69 28.66 -6.98
N PRO A 33 23.87 27.48 -7.60
CA PRO A 33 22.84 26.91 -8.47
C PRO A 33 22.11 25.64 -7.97
N ARG A 34 22.46 25.03 -6.81
CA ARG A 34 21.93 23.68 -6.49
C ARG A 34 20.69 23.61 -5.58
N ARG A 35 20.53 24.49 -4.58
CA ARG A 35 19.34 24.46 -3.70
C ARG A 35 18.03 24.90 -4.37
N ARG A 36 18.09 25.72 -5.44
CA ARG A 36 16.87 26.16 -6.16
C ARG A 36 16.30 25.11 -7.12
N ARG A 37 17.12 24.16 -7.61
CA ARG A 37 16.64 23.09 -8.51
C ARG A 37 15.72 22.10 -7.80
N PHE A 38 15.96 21.81 -6.51
CA PHE A 38 15.16 20.86 -5.74
C PHE A 38 13.74 21.39 -5.44
N ALA A 39 13.62 22.67 -5.07
CA ALA A 39 12.31 23.30 -4.86
C ALA A 39 11.51 23.47 -6.16
N TYR A 40 12.19 23.74 -7.28
CA TYR A 40 11.53 23.93 -8.58
C TYR A 40 11.04 22.61 -9.20
N TRP A 41 11.74 21.49 -8.97
CA TRP A 41 11.31 20.16 -9.41
C TRP A 41 10.12 19.65 -8.59
N GLN A 42 10.13 19.81 -7.25
CA GLN A 42 8.98 19.46 -6.40
C GLN A 42 7.72 20.29 -6.72
N GLN A 43 7.88 21.55 -7.15
CA GLN A 43 6.77 22.42 -7.55
C GLN A 43 6.25 22.07 -8.96
N ALA A 44 7.14 21.86 -9.94
CA ALA A 44 6.75 21.51 -11.31
C ALA A 44 6.09 20.13 -11.41
N GLU A 45 6.44 19.19 -10.53
CA GLU A 45 5.82 17.85 -10.48
C GLU A 45 4.49 17.84 -9.70
N ARG A 46 4.31 18.75 -8.73
CA ARG A 46 2.99 19.05 -8.14
C ARG A 46 2.00 19.59 -9.17
N ASP A 47 2.48 20.39 -10.12
CA ASP A 47 1.63 21.07 -11.12
C ASP A 47 1.41 20.24 -12.40
N SER A 48 2.15 19.13 -12.60
CA SER A 48 2.10 18.32 -13.85
C SER A 48 1.24 17.05 -13.78
N PHE A 49 0.74 16.67 -12.60
CA PHE A 49 -0.25 15.60 -12.47
C PHE A 49 -1.64 16.24 -12.39
N SER A 50 -2.50 15.92 -13.37
CA SER A 50 -3.91 16.29 -13.45
C SER A 50 -4.47 16.57 -12.05
N GLU A 51 -4.72 17.86 -11.75
CA GLU A 51 -5.40 18.21 -10.51
C GLU A 51 -6.63 17.30 -10.40
N PRO A 52 -6.85 16.65 -9.24
CA PRO A 52 -8.11 15.96 -9.05
C PRO A 52 -9.20 16.96 -9.36
N ILE A 53 -10.17 16.59 -10.21
CA ILE A 53 -11.35 17.42 -10.44
C ILE A 53 -12.05 17.52 -9.08
N THR A 54 -11.71 18.56 -8.32
CA THR A 54 -12.30 18.88 -7.03
C THR A 54 -13.65 19.52 -7.35
N PHE A 55 -14.71 18.71 -7.31
CA PHE A 55 -16.05 19.28 -7.30
C PHE A 55 -16.27 19.98 -5.97
N PHE A 56 -16.64 21.26 -6.03
CA PHE A 56 -17.03 22.09 -4.88
C PHE A 56 -18.02 21.35 -3.96
N ASP A 57 -17.67 21.27 -2.68
CA ASP A 57 -18.43 20.63 -1.59
C ASP A 57 -19.69 21.42 -1.17
N GLU A 58 -19.89 22.65 -1.68
CA GLU A 58 -20.90 23.58 -1.16
C GLU A 58 -22.36 23.27 -1.59
N ASP A 59 -22.61 22.53 -2.67
CA ASP A 59 -23.99 22.24 -3.12
C ASP A 59 -24.60 20.96 -2.51
N SER A 60 -23.79 20.10 -1.89
CA SER A 60 -24.29 18.86 -1.27
C SER A 60 -25.01 19.09 0.06
N THR A 61 -24.71 20.19 0.75
CA THR A 61 -25.31 20.56 2.04
C THR A 61 -26.71 21.16 1.91
N ARG A 62 -27.04 21.80 0.78
CA ARG A 62 -28.36 22.43 0.56
C ARG A 62 -29.43 21.46 0.09
N LEU A 63 -29.05 20.37 -0.59
CA LEU A 63 -30.00 19.40 -1.16
C LEU A 63 -30.47 18.30 -0.20
N LEU A 64 -29.88 18.19 1.00
CA LEU A 64 -30.15 17.10 1.95
C LEU A 64 -30.94 17.50 3.21
N GLY A 65 -31.50 18.72 3.27
CA GLY A 65 -32.58 19.05 4.20
C GLY A 65 -32.27 19.02 5.69
N LEU A 66 -31.01 19.22 6.11
CA LEU A 66 -30.67 19.37 7.53
C LEU A 66 -30.61 20.85 7.93
N GLY A 67 -31.80 21.46 8.08
CA GLY A 67 -31.94 22.78 8.70
C GLY A 67 -32.13 22.68 10.21
N GLN A 68 -31.25 23.29 11.00
CA GLN A 68 -31.47 23.52 12.44
C GLN A 68 -32.62 24.52 12.64
N PRO A 69 -33.46 24.37 13.69
CA PRO A 69 -34.51 25.33 13.98
C PRO A 69 -33.92 26.58 14.65
N ALA A 70 -33.91 27.70 13.92
CA ALA A 70 -33.61 29.00 14.50
C ALA A 70 -34.88 29.58 15.15
N SER A 71 -34.88 29.67 16.48
CA SER A 71 -35.89 30.37 17.28
C SER A 71 -35.74 31.89 17.16
N ARG A 72 -36.73 32.56 16.57
CA ARG A 72 -37.04 34.00 16.72
C ARG A 72 -38.44 34.18 16.11
N GLY A 73 -39.47 34.69 16.77
CA GLY A 73 -39.54 35.90 17.59
C GLY A 73 -40.59 36.80 16.94
N LEU A 74 -41.81 36.79 17.48
CA LEU A 74 -43.04 37.40 16.96
C LEU A 74 -42.96 38.92 16.74
N GLN A 75 -43.49 39.42 15.61
CA GLN A 75 -44.45 40.54 15.57
C GLN A 75 -45.20 40.62 14.21
N PRO A 76 -46.41 41.22 14.15
CA PRO A 76 -47.38 41.00 13.07
C PRO A 76 -47.61 42.20 12.13
N ALA A 77 -48.40 41.90 11.08
CA ALA A 77 -49.11 42.77 10.13
C ALA A 77 -48.30 43.25 8.91
N ASP A 78 -48.50 42.63 7.75
CA ASP A 78 -49.55 43.08 6.82
C ASP A 78 -49.83 42.04 5.74
N ALA A 79 -51.10 41.97 5.35
CA ALA A 79 -51.69 40.98 4.49
C ALA A 79 -51.43 41.28 3.00
N HIS A 80 -50.73 40.37 2.32
CA HIS A 80 -50.97 40.10 0.91
C HIS A 80 -50.96 38.59 0.67
N ALA A 81 -52.16 38.06 0.45
CA ALA A 81 -52.40 36.68 0.10
C ALA A 81 -51.68 36.33 -1.22
N THR A 82 -50.53 35.69 -1.08
CA THR A 82 -49.94 34.87 -2.15
C THR A 82 -50.16 33.44 -1.70
N THR A 83 -51.01 32.72 -2.42
CA THR A 83 -51.29 31.29 -2.24
C THR A 83 -49.98 30.53 -2.42
N ALA A 84 -49.25 30.35 -1.31
CA ALA A 84 -48.13 29.44 -1.23
C ALA A 84 -48.72 28.03 -1.37
N HIS A 85 -48.57 27.44 -2.56
CA HIS A 85 -48.68 26.02 -2.73
C HIS A 85 -47.66 25.39 -1.79
N ASP A 86 -48.17 24.87 -0.68
CA ASP A 86 -47.44 24.01 0.24
C ASP A 86 -47.08 22.76 -0.56
N VAL A 87 -45.89 22.80 -1.18
CA VAL A 87 -45.29 21.66 -1.87
C VAL A 87 -44.93 20.66 -0.79
N THR A 88 -45.92 19.84 -0.44
CA THR A 88 -45.77 18.70 0.44
C THR A 88 -44.71 17.81 -0.21
N SER A 89 -43.50 17.87 0.34
CA SER A 89 -42.34 17.11 -0.13
C SER A 89 -42.68 15.62 -0.06
N ASP A 90 -42.98 15.04 -1.22
CA ASP A 90 -43.35 13.64 -1.37
C ASP A 90 -42.21 12.73 -0.87
N PRO A 91 -42.38 12.01 0.26
CA PRO A 91 -41.34 11.17 0.84
C PRO A 91 -40.93 10.01 -0.08
N ALA A 92 -41.70 9.72 -1.14
CA ALA A 92 -41.36 8.71 -2.14
C ALA A 92 -40.21 9.14 -3.09
N ALA A 93 -39.87 10.43 -3.18
CA ALA A 93 -38.80 10.91 -4.05
C ALA A 93 -37.39 10.68 -3.48
N ALA A 94 -37.23 10.64 -2.16
CA ALA A 94 -35.93 10.51 -1.46
C ALA A 94 -35.12 9.25 -1.82
N PRO A 95 -35.70 8.02 -1.86
CA PRO A 95 -34.94 6.83 -2.24
C PRO A 95 -34.45 6.86 -3.70
N SER A 96 -35.15 7.57 -4.58
CA SER A 96 -34.74 7.69 -5.99
C SER A 96 -33.48 8.53 -6.16
N LEU A 97 -33.32 9.59 -5.36
CA LEU A 97 -32.16 10.47 -5.41
C LEU A 97 -30.91 9.78 -4.86
N ALA A 98 -31.03 9.04 -3.76
CA ALA A 98 -29.89 8.33 -3.17
C ALA A 98 -29.35 7.24 -4.10
N VAL A 99 -30.24 6.44 -4.71
CA VAL A 99 -29.85 5.45 -5.72
C VAL A 99 -29.21 6.11 -6.95
N TRP A 100 -29.73 7.26 -7.38
CA TRP A 100 -29.14 8.03 -8.48
C TRP A 100 -27.72 8.53 -8.13
N LEU A 101 -27.52 9.05 -6.91
CA LEU A 101 -26.21 9.49 -6.42
C LEU A 101 -25.21 8.32 -6.35
N GLU A 102 -25.60 7.18 -5.79
CA GLU A 102 -24.76 5.97 -5.72
C GLU A 102 -24.28 5.55 -7.12
N ARG A 103 -25.20 5.49 -8.11
CA ARG A 103 -24.85 5.14 -9.49
C ARG A 103 -23.91 6.16 -10.13
N ARG A 104 -24.16 7.45 -9.91
CA ARG A 104 -23.34 8.52 -10.49
C ARG A 104 -21.94 8.53 -9.88
N PHE A 105 -21.85 8.29 -8.58
CA PHE A 105 -20.60 8.17 -7.85
C PHE A 105 -19.75 6.98 -8.35
N LEU A 106 -20.37 5.81 -8.53
CA LEU A 106 -19.69 4.66 -9.14
C LEU A 106 -19.24 4.96 -10.58
N ALA A 107 -20.08 5.61 -11.39
CA ALA A 107 -19.72 5.98 -12.76
C ALA A 107 -18.46 6.88 -12.80
N TYR A 108 -18.34 7.85 -11.89
CA TYR A 108 -17.13 8.68 -11.80
C TYR A 108 -15.92 7.91 -11.27
N SER A 109 -16.12 6.99 -10.31
CA SER A 109 -15.06 6.10 -9.82
C SER A 109 -14.50 5.22 -10.95
N TRP A 110 -15.37 4.69 -11.81
CA TRP A 110 -14.98 3.96 -13.03
C TRP A 110 -14.20 4.81 -14.04
N LEU A 111 -14.52 6.11 -14.13
CA LEU A 111 -13.75 7.07 -14.94
C LEU A 111 -12.43 7.48 -14.29
N GLY A 112 -12.15 7.00 -13.07
CA GLY A 112 -10.89 7.19 -12.37
C GLY A 112 -10.86 8.37 -11.41
N ALA A 113 -12.02 8.94 -11.05
CA ALA A 113 -12.10 9.96 -10.01
C ALA A 113 -11.53 9.43 -8.67
N THR A 114 -10.72 10.25 -8.01
CA THR A 114 -10.18 9.97 -6.68
C THR A 114 -10.91 10.83 -5.67
N TRP A 115 -11.46 10.19 -4.65
CA TRP A 115 -12.25 10.84 -3.61
C TRP A 115 -11.40 11.08 -2.38
N HIS A 116 -11.62 12.19 -1.69
CA HIS A 116 -11.04 12.38 -0.37
C HIS A 116 -11.77 11.50 0.66
N SER A 117 -11.04 11.02 1.65
CA SER A 117 -11.60 10.19 2.74
C SER A 117 -12.63 10.93 3.59
N ASP A 118 -12.62 12.26 3.58
CA ASP A 118 -13.59 13.14 4.25
C ASP A 118 -14.88 13.36 3.45
N CYS A 119 -15.00 12.76 2.25
CA CYS A 119 -16.19 12.86 1.42
C CYS A 119 -17.42 12.41 2.21
N ARG A 120 -18.31 13.36 2.53
CA ARG A 120 -19.51 13.11 3.35
C ARG A 120 -20.40 12.00 2.78
N PHE A 121 -20.45 11.87 1.46
CA PHE A 121 -21.18 10.79 0.81
C PHE A 121 -20.56 9.42 1.11
N LEU A 122 -19.23 9.29 1.01
CA LEU A 122 -18.51 8.06 1.40
C LEU A 122 -18.63 7.79 2.89
N ILE A 123 -18.46 8.78 3.76
CA ILE A 123 -18.65 8.62 5.22
C ILE A 123 -20.07 8.15 5.52
N ARG A 124 -21.08 8.70 4.81
CA ARG A 124 -22.47 8.25 4.96
C ARG A 124 -22.66 6.82 4.47
N LEU A 125 -22.05 6.44 3.35
CA LEU A 125 -22.02 5.06 2.86
C LEU A 125 -21.12 4.13 3.67
N ALA A 126 -20.27 4.69 4.52
CA ALA A 126 -19.44 4.01 5.53
C ALA A 126 -20.07 4.02 6.93
N THR A 127 -21.21 4.68 7.16
CA THR A 127 -22.01 4.60 8.41
C THR A 127 -23.43 4.05 8.24
N THR A 128 -24.12 4.33 7.13
CA THR A 128 -25.48 3.84 6.79
C THR A 128 -25.45 2.71 5.73
N PRO A 129 -26.15 1.58 5.90
CA PRO A 129 -26.23 0.54 4.87
C PRO A 129 -26.66 1.12 3.51
N PRO A 130 -25.96 0.80 2.40
CA PRO A 130 -26.29 1.34 1.08
C PRO A 130 -27.69 0.92 0.64
N LEU A 131 -28.41 1.82 -0.04
CA LEU A 131 -29.80 1.56 -0.46
C LEU A 131 -29.87 0.62 -1.68
N LEU A 132 -28.82 0.57 -2.50
CA LEU A 132 -28.64 -0.43 -3.57
C LEU A 132 -28.31 -1.85 -3.06
N GLY A 133 -28.27 -2.08 -1.74
CA GLY A 133 -27.86 -3.34 -1.14
C GLY A 133 -26.35 -3.57 -1.27
N HIS A 134 -25.90 -4.82 -1.07
CA HIS A 134 -24.48 -5.20 -1.04
C HIS A 134 -23.69 -4.85 -2.32
N GLY A 135 -24.38 -4.61 -3.45
CA GLY A 135 -23.74 -4.36 -4.73
C GLY A 135 -22.93 -3.06 -4.83
N PHE A 136 -23.18 -2.04 -4.00
CA PHE A 136 -22.37 -0.82 -4.04
C PHE A 136 -20.93 -1.10 -3.61
N SER A 137 -20.75 -1.72 -2.45
CA SER A 137 -19.44 -2.00 -1.88
C SER A 137 -18.62 -2.92 -2.78
N ASP A 138 -19.26 -3.95 -3.35
CA ASP A 138 -18.60 -4.87 -4.28
C ASP A 138 -18.07 -4.16 -5.52
N VAL A 139 -18.88 -3.28 -6.13
CA VAL A 139 -18.45 -2.51 -7.30
C VAL A 139 -17.40 -1.49 -6.90
N PHE A 140 -17.57 -0.81 -5.76
CA PHE A 140 -16.60 0.17 -5.27
C PHE A 140 -15.23 -0.45 -4.94
N ALA A 141 -15.19 -1.70 -4.47
CA ALA A 141 -13.93 -2.43 -4.28
C ALA A 141 -13.19 -2.74 -5.60
N THR A 142 -13.84 -2.61 -6.75
CA THR A 142 -13.21 -2.83 -8.07
C THR A 142 -12.76 -1.54 -8.76
N CYS A 143 -13.41 -0.41 -8.49
CA CYS A 143 -13.14 0.86 -9.19
C CYS A 143 -12.87 2.06 -8.26
N GLY A 144 -13.14 1.93 -6.97
CA GLY A 144 -13.08 3.01 -5.99
C GLY A 144 -11.64 3.46 -5.71
N ARG A 145 -11.44 4.77 -5.60
CA ARG A 145 -10.15 5.39 -5.30
C ARG A 145 -10.31 6.38 -4.17
N VAL A 146 -9.59 6.19 -3.07
CA VAL A 146 -9.70 7.05 -1.89
C VAL A 146 -8.33 7.63 -1.53
N ARG A 147 -8.27 8.94 -1.30
CA ARG A 147 -7.10 9.65 -0.80
C ARG A 147 -7.29 9.95 0.68
N PHE A 148 -6.45 9.36 1.49
CA PHE A 148 -6.31 9.65 2.91
C PHE A 148 -5.28 10.75 3.12
N ARG A 149 -5.60 11.67 4.02
CA ARG A 149 -4.73 12.80 4.34
C ARG A 149 -3.58 12.42 5.28
N ASP A 150 -3.81 11.45 6.16
CA ASP A 150 -2.92 11.03 7.24
C ASP A 150 -3.39 9.64 7.76
N LEU A 151 -2.68 9.08 8.74
CA LEU A 151 -3.04 7.79 9.36
C LEU A 151 -4.34 7.88 10.15
N ASP A 152 -4.63 9.01 10.80
CA ASP A 152 -5.86 9.21 11.57
C ASP A 152 -7.10 9.09 10.67
N ALA A 153 -7.04 9.62 9.44
CA ALA A 153 -8.10 9.47 8.46
C ALA A 153 -8.32 8.01 8.04
N VAL A 154 -7.26 7.19 7.97
CA VAL A 154 -7.37 5.75 7.71
C VAL A 154 -7.98 5.05 8.93
N SER A 155 -7.54 5.38 10.13
CA SER A 155 -8.10 4.85 11.39
C SER A 155 -9.57 5.19 11.56
N LEU A 156 -10.00 6.42 11.24
CA LEU A 156 -11.40 6.84 11.28
C LEU A 156 -12.24 6.11 10.23
N TRP A 157 -11.67 5.82 9.07
CA TRP A 157 -12.31 5.02 8.03
C TRP A 157 -12.49 3.56 8.46
N ALA A 158 -11.45 2.99 9.09
CA ALA A 158 -11.45 1.63 9.61
C ALA A 158 -12.44 1.43 10.77
N ASN A 159 -12.47 2.40 11.69
CA ASN A 159 -13.27 2.37 12.91
C ASN A 159 -14.60 3.09 12.76
N ALA A 160 -15.07 3.34 11.53
CA ALA A 160 -16.37 3.94 11.31
C ALA A 160 -17.41 3.13 12.10
N PRO A 161 -18.11 3.77 13.06
CA PRO A 161 -18.69 3.09 14.21
C PRO A 161 -19.56 1.91 13.79
N ASP A 162 -19.28 0.79 14.43
CA ASP A 162 -19.89 -0.51 14.25
C ASP A 162 -21.38 -0.39 13.87
N ARG A 163 -21.67 -0.77 12.63
CA ARG A 163 -22.85 -0.33 11.91
C ARG A 163 -23.97 -1.31 12.15
N GLY A 164 -24.70 -1.06 13.23
CA GLY A 164 -26.04 -1.61 13.43
C GLY A 164 -26.09 -2.67 14.53
N GLY A 165 -26.47 -2.24 15.73
CA GLY A 165 -26.80 -3.18 16.80
C GLY A 165 -27.50 -2.55 17.99
N GLN A 166 -27.08 -1.37 18.45
CA GLN A 166 -27.73 -0.71 19.57
C GLN A 166 -28.70 0.37 19.10
N ARG A 167 -29.86 -0.10 18.67
CA ARG A 167 -31.09 0.66 18.82
C ARG A 167 -31.20 0.98 20.32
N ALA A 168 -31.04 2.25 20.69
CA ALA A 168 -31.28 2.70 22.05
C ALA A 168 -32.77 2.50 22.34
N ASP A 169 -33.13 1.31 22.79
CA ASP A 169 -34.41 1.07 23.44
C ASP A 169 -34.37 1.85 24.75
N THR A 170 -34.99 3.02 24.72
CA THR A 170 -35.47 3.71 25.91
C THR A 170 -36.49 2.81 26.60
N SER A 171 -36.02 1.91 27.47
CA SER A 171 -36.82 1.27 28.50
C SER A 171 -36.05 1.28 29.81
N SER A 172 -36.28 2.36 30.55
CA SER A 172 -35.97 2.50 31.95
C SER A 172 -37.03 1.74 32.76
N THR A 173 -36.74 0.55 33.30
CA THR A 173 -37.30 0.12 34.59
C THR A 173 -36.48 -1.02 35.23
N ALA A 174 -35.96 -0.73 36.44
CA ALA A 174 -35.65 -1.55 37.64
C ALA A 174 -35.83 -3.10 37.57
N VAL A 175 -35.11 -3.96 38.32
CA VAL A 175 -34.84 -3.96 39.77
C VAL A 175 -33.70 -4.96 40.10
N LEU A 176 -32.96 -4.70 41.19
CA LEU A 176 -32.08 -5.62 41.93
C LEU A 176 -32.76 -6.94 42.39
N ALA A 177 -31.97 -8.02 42.50
CA ALA A 177 -31.85 -8.94 43.66
C ALA A 177 -30.88 -10.09 43.27
N GLU A 178 -29.70 -10.25 43.87
CA GLU A 178 -29.39 -10.76 45.22
C GLU A 178 -29.38 -12.30 45.33
N ALA A 179 -28.14 -12.80 45.48
CA ALA A 179 -27.59 -13.96 46.18
C ALA A 179 -28.41 -15.21 46.59
N THR A 180 -27.62 -16.29 46.66
CA THR A 180 -27.65 -17.46 47.59
C THR A 180 -28.61 -18.62 47.34
N ALA A 181 -28.05 -19.83 47.17
CA ALA A 181 -28.33 -20.98 48.06
C ALA A 181 -27.35 -22.15 47.81
N MET A 182 -26.67 -22.56 48.89
CA MET A 182 -26.05 -23.87 49.07
C MET A 182 -27.10 -24.99 49.12
N GLY A 183 -26.71 -26.20 48.72
CA GLY A 183 -27.51 -27.41 48.91
C GLY A 183 -26.62 -28.65 48.91
N ASP A 184 -26.01 -28.92 50.06
CA ASP A 184 -25.30 -30.16 50.40
C ASP A 184 -26.34 -31.21 50.89
N SER A 185 -26.18 -32.48 50.52
CA SER A 185 -26.90 -33.59 51.19
C SER A 185 -26.25 -34.96 50.97
N VAL A 186 -26.15 -35.64 52.10
CA VAL A 186 -25.33 -36.80 52.44
C VAL A 186 -26.20 -38.08 52.50
N SER A 187 -25.53 -39.25 52.47
CA SER A 187 -25.92 -40.54 53.08
C SER A 187 -26.53 -41.58 52.13
N ALA A 188 -25.83 -42.67 51.79
CA ALA A 188 -25.45 -43.87 52.56
C ALA A 188 -26.57 -44.92 52.67
N SER A 189 -26.36 -46.13 52.12
CA SER A 189 -26.29 -47.39 52.89
C SER A 189 -26.27 -48.65 52.02
N SER A 190 -25.34 -49.55 52.39
CA SER A 190 -25.24 -51.02 52.27
C SER A 190 -26.29 -51.82 51.51
N THR A 191 -25.86 -52.89 50.82
CA THR A 191 -26.10 -54.31 51.21
C THR A 191 -25.31 -55.28 50.29
N THR A 192 -24.50 -56.17 50.88
CA THR A 192 -23.90 -57.38 50.26
C THR A 192 -24.83 -58.59 50.51
N PRO A 193 -24.95 -59.59 49.60
CA PRO A 193 -24.05 -60.76 49.57
C PRO A 193 -23.81 -61.33 48.14
N GLN A 194 -22.58 -61.66 47.74
CA GLN A 194 -21.92 -62.98 47.78
C GLN A 194 -22.57 -64.11 46.95
N VAL A 195 -21.69 -64.78 46.16
CA VAL A 195 -21.79 -66.09 45.49
C VAL A 195 -22.22 -66.06 44.02
N VAL A 196 -21.24 -66.01 43.09
CA VAL A 196 -20.95 -67.01 42.02
C VAL A 196 -19.55 -66.67 41.47
N ARG A 197 -18.55 -67.50 41.81
CA ARG A 197 -17.19 -67.43 41.26
C ARG A 197 -17.00 -68.66 40.38
N GLU A 198 -16.96 -68.48 39.06
CA GLU A 198 -15.99 -69.13 38.14
C GLU A 198 -16.29 -68.82 36.66
N ASP A 199 -17.50 -68.37 36.29
CA ASP A 199 -17.79 -67.87 34.92
C ASP A 199 -17.47 -66.36 34.72
N GLN A 200 -17.09 -65.66 35.79
CA GLN A 200 -16.94 -64.20 35.79
C GLN A 200 -15.62 -63.70 35.17
N GLN A 201 -14.60 -64.55 35.00
CA GLN A 201 -13.32 -64.13 34.41
C GLN A 201 -13.34 -64.04 32.89
N HIS A 202 -14.12 -64.88 32.20
CA HIS A 202 -14.31 -64.75 30.75
C HIS A 202 -15.27 -63.60 30.40
N GLN A 203 -16.28 -63.35 31.24
CA GLN A 203 -17.19 -62.22 31.04
C GLN A 203 -16.51 -60.87 31.35
N GLN A 204 -15.64 -60.78 32.36
CA GLN A 204 -14.86 -59.55 32.61
C GLN A 204 -13.85 -59.22 31.51
N GLN A 205 -13.28 -60.20 30.81
CA GLN A 205 -12.39 -59.91 29.67
C GLN A 205 -13.16 -59.44 28.43
N GLN A 206 -14.35 -59.98 28.18
CA GLN A 206 -15.22 -59.46 27.10
C GLN A 206 -15.78 -58.07 27.42
N GLU A 207 -16.15 -57.80 28.68
CA GLU A 207 -16.57 -56.46 29.10
C GLU A 207 -15.42 -55.44 29.01
N GLN A 208 -14.18 -55.82 29.34
CA GLN A 208 -13.04 -54.90 29.17
C GLN A 208 -12.74 -54.60 27.70
N GLN A 209 -12.92 -55.55 26.77
CA GLN A 209 -12.79 -55.27 25.34
C GLN A 209 -13.93 -54.41 24.79
N SER A 210 -15.17 -54.62 25.26
CA SER A 210 -16.31 -53.77 24.90
C SER A 210 -16.09 -52.33 25.36
N VAL A 211 -15.69 -52.14 26.62
CA VAL A 211 -15.45 -50.81 27.19
C VAL A 211 -14.31 -50.09 26.47
N GLN A 212 -13.27 -50.81 26.04
CA GLN A 212 -12.15 -50.21 25.30
C GLN A 212 -12.52 -49.83 23.86
N GLN A 213 -13.48 -50.54 23.24
CA GLN A 213 -14.03 -50.18 21.94
C GLN A 213 -14.99 -48.99 22.04
N ASP A 214 -15.83 -48.95 23.06
CA ASP A 214 -16.73 -47.81 23.32
C ASP A 214 -15.93 -46.53 23.63
N GLN A 215 -14.83 -46.63 24.38
CA GLN A 215 -13.96 -45.48 24.68
C GLN A 215 -13.29 -44.90 23.42
N GLN A 216 -12.81 -45.76 22.51
CA GLN A 216 -12.25 -45.28 21.23
C GLN A 216 -13.31 -44.64 20.33
N GLN A 217 -14.56 -45.09 20.42
CA GLN A 217 -15.66 -44.52 19.63
C GLN A 217 -16.12 -43.17 20.21
N GLU A 218 -16.07 -43.00 21.53
CA GLU A 218 -16.27 -41.69 22.18
C GLU A 218 -15.15 -40.69 21.84
N ASP A 219 -13.88 -41.13 21.83
CA ASP A 219 -12.75 -40.26 21.46
C ASP A 219 -12.86 -39.77 20.00
N LEU A 220 -13.25 -40.64 19.05
CA LEU A 220 -13.48 -40.20 17.67
C LEU A 220 -14.67 -39.23 17.55
N GLN A 221 -15.74 -39.44 18.33
CA GLN A 221 -16.89 -38.52 18.32
C GLN A 221 -16.58 -37.16 18.95
N GLN A 222 -15.69 -37.10 19.95
CA GLN A 222 -15.24 -35.84 20.53
C GLN A 222 -14.36 -35.07 19.55
N GLN A 223 -13.47 -35.76 18.83
CA GLN A 223 -12.61 -35.11 17.84
C GLN A 223 -13.41 -34.49 16.68
N ASP A 224 -14.42 -35.21 16.16
CA ASP A 224 -15.33 -34.67 15.13
C ASP A 224 -16.18 -33.48 15.65
N GLN A 225 -16.46 -33.42 16.95
CA GLN A 225 -17.19 -32.28 17.55
C GLN A 225 -16.33 -31.03 17.68
N ASP A 226 -15.06 -31.17 18.02
CA ASP A 226 -14.16 -30.02 18.15
C ASP A 226 -13.79 -29.45 16.76
N ASP A 227 -13.54 -30.30 15.76
CA ASP A 227 -13.35 -29.84 14.38
C ASP A 227 -14.58 -29.10 13.84
N ARG A 228 -15.79 -29.54 14.22
CA ARG A 228 -17.05 -28.84 13.85
C ARG A 228 -17.20 -27.50 14.54
N LYS A 229 -16.81 -27.38 15.81
CA LYS A 229 -16.87 -26.10 16.54
C LYS A 229 -15.91 -25.10 15.94
N ASP A 230 -14.68 -25.52 15.61
CA ASP A 230 -13.70 -24.65 14.98
C ASP A 230 -14.16 -24.19 13.58
N HIS A 231 -14.72 -25.10 12.77
CA HIS A 231 -15.25 -24.73 11.46
C HIS A 231 -16.46 -23.79 11.55
N GLN A 232 -17.34 -23.97 12.54
CA GLN A 232 -18.50 -23.12 12.73
C GLN A 232 -18.13 -21.74 13.28
N GLN A 233 -17.13 -21.67 14.16
CA GLN A 233 -16.61 -20.41 14.70
C GLN A 233 -15.86 -19.62 13.61
N GLN A 234 -15.12 -20.30 12.73
CA GLN A 234 -14.46 -19.67 11.60
C GLN A 234 -15.45 -19.14 10.55
N GLN A 235 -16.56 -19.86 10.30
CA GLN A 235 -17.65 -19.33 9.44
C GLN A 235 -18.38 -18.14 10.06
N GLN A 236 -18.60 -18.13 11.38
CA GLN A 236 -19.22 -16.96 12.04
C GLN A 236 -18.30 -15.74 12.03
N GLN A 237 -16.99 -15.91 12.19
CA GLN A 237 -16.05 -14.79 12.07
C GLN A 237 -16.00 -14.24 10.63
N GLN A 238 -16.13 -15.07 9.60
CA GLN A 238 -16.24 -14.59 8.22
C GLN A 238 -17.56 -13.86 7.93
N GLN A 239 -18.66 -14.21 8.59
CA GLN A 239 -19.93 -13.49 8.42
C GLN A 239 -20.02 -12.19 9.23
N GLN A 240 -19.28 -12.07 10.33
CA GLN A 240 -19.22 -10.85 11.13
C GLN A 240 -18.17 -9.84 10.67
N GLN A 241 -17.34 -10.17 9.67
CA GLN A 241 -16.63 -9.16 8.91
C GLN A 241 -17.66 -8.38 8.08
N GLN A 242 -18.36 -7.45 8.76
CA GLN A 242 -19.17 -6.42 8.15
C GLN A 242 -18.40 -5.86 6.96
N THR A 243 -19.11 -5.60 5.87
CA THR A 243 -18.55 -5.10 4.62
C THR A 243 -18.01 -3.69 4.84
N VAL A 244 -16.81 -3.59 5.42
CA VAL A 244 -16.01 -2.38 5.45
C VAL A 244 -15.91 -1.93 4.00
N LEU A 245 -16.17 -0.64 3.77
CA LEU A 245 -16.12 -0.11 2.42
C LEU A 245 -14.65 -0.09 1.97
N CYS A 246 -14.21 -1.16 1.31
CA CYS A 246 -12.87 -1.26 0.78
C CYS A 246 -12.81 -0.57 -0.59
N PRO A 247 -11.96 0.45 -0.80
CA PRO A 247 -11.70 0.95 -2.13
C PRO A 247 -10.90 -0.08 -2.95
N ALA A 248 -10.80 0.12 -4.26
CA ALA A 248 -9.89 -0.67 -5.09
C ALA A 248 -8.43 -0.19 -4.96
N LEU A 249 -8.26 1.12 -4.79
CA LEU A 249 -6.98 1.79 -4.67
C LEU A 249 -7.02 2.85 -3.57
N PHE A 250 -5.99 2.95 -2.74
CA PHE A 250 -5.83 4.04 -1.79
C PHE A 250 -4.60 4.90 -2.05
N PHE A 251 -4.65 6.17 -1.64
CA PHE A 251 -3.51 7.08 -1.65
C PHE A 251 -3.33 7.62 -0.24
N LEU A 252 -2.10 7.81 0.21
CA LEU A 252 -1.80 8.25 1.57
C LEU A 252 -0.58 9.18 1.56
N ASP A 253 -0.60 10.22 2.37
CA ASP A 253 0.56 11.03 2.75
C ASP A 253 0.60 11.05 4.28
N ALA A 254 1.49 10.26 4.89
CA ALA A 254 1.53 10.07 6.33
C ALA A 254 2.88 10.52 6.90
N GLN A 255 2.83 11.04 8.12
CA GLN A 255 3.99 11.41 8.92
C GLN A 255 4.15 10.37 10.04
N LEU A 256 5.30 9.70 10.06
CA LEU A 256 5.69 8.70 11.04
C LEU A 256 6.62 9.37 12.05
N GLN A 257 6.04 9.85 13.14
CA GLN A 257 6.77 10.58 14.18
C GLN A 257 7.55 9.66 15.12
N ASN A 258 7.25 8.37 15.16
CA ASN A 258 7.88 7.39 16.04
C ASN A 258 7.56 5.95 15.58
N GLN A 259 8.11 4.96 16.27
CA GLN A 259 7.86 3.54 15.97
C GLN A 259 6.37 3.16 16.14
N GLU A 260 5.66 3.73 17.11
CA GLU A 260 4.23 3.48 17.31
C GLU A 260 3.40 3.87 16.07
N ALA A 261 3.70 5.00 15.43
CA ALA A 261 3.05 5.40 14.19
C ALA A 261 3.35 4.44 13.02
N ALA A 262 4.57 3.90 12.96
CA ALA A 262 4.93 2.89 11.97
C ALA A 262 4.20 1.55 12.22
N ASP A 263 4.02 1.17 13.49
CA ASP A 263 3.27 -0.01 13.89
C ASP A 263 1.77 0.14 13.60
N ILE A 264 1.19 1.33 13.84
CA ILE A 264 -0.19 1.67 13.46
C ILE A 264 -0.36 1.58 11.95
N TRP A 265 0.57 2.14 11.16
CA TRP A 265 0.54 2.00 9.70
C TRP A 265 0.54 0.52 9.28
N HIS A 266 1.40 -0.29 9.89
CA HIS A 266 1.48 -1.72 9.59
C HIS A 266 0.18 -2.45 9.93
N GLU A 267 -0.42 -2.17 11.10
CA GLU A 267 -1.68 -2.74 11.54
C GLU A 267 -2.82 -2.36 10.58
N LEU A 268 -3.01 -1.06 10.30
CA LEU A 268 -4.02 -0.58 9.36
C LEU A 268 -3.84 -1.16 7.96
N ARG A 269 -2.59 -1.38 7.54
CA ARG A 269 -2.30 -2.01 6.25
C ARG A 269 -2.76 -3.47 6.23
N LEU A 270 -2.60 -4.21 7.32
CA LEU A 270 -3.00 -5.61 7.46
C LEU A 270 -4.49 -5.79 7.74
N THR A 271 -5.16 -4.80 8.34
CA THR A 271 -6.57 -4.89 8.73
C THR A 271 -7.46 -4.06 7.80
N ALA A 272 -7.52 -2.74 7.99
CA ALA A 272 -8.44 -1.83 7.33
C ALA A 272 -8.26 -1.76 5.80
N LEU A 273 -7.00 -1.89 5.35
CA LEU A 273 -6.62 -1.85 3.94
C LEU A 273 -6.26 -3.24 3.41
N ALA A 274 -6.64 -4.32 4.12
CA ALA A 274 -6.43 -5.68 3.66
C ALA A 274 -7.02 -5.88 2.26
N GLY A 275 -6.22 -6.44 1.34
CA GLY A 275 -6.62 -6.66 -0.06
C GLY A 275 -6.76 -5.39 -0.92
N THR A 276 -6.61 -4.20 -0.35
CA THR A 276 -6.63 -2.94 -1.11
C THR A 276 -5.21 -2.61 -1.59
N ARG A 277 -5.06 -2.29 -2.88
CA ARG A 277 -3.77 -1.86 -3.44
C ARG A 277 -3.48 -0.40 -3.09
N GLY A 278 -2.27 -0.08 -2.67
CA GLY A 278 -1.80 1.29 -2.56
C GLY A 278 -1.47 1.85 -3.94
N GLY A 279 -1.98 3.03 -4.27
CA GLY A 279 -1.56 3.82 -5.43
C GLY A 279 -0.24 4.51 -5.13
N THR A 280 -0.30 5.81 -4.81
CA THR A 280 0.85 6.56 -4.29
C THR A 280 0.73 6.69 -2.77
N VAL A 281 1.69 6.12 -2.05
CA VAL A 281 1.81 6.19 -0.60
C VAL A 281 3.10 6.92 -0.26
N THR A 282 3.00 8.07 0.40
CA THR A 282 4.15 8.85 0.87
C THR A 282 4.24 8.72 2.39
N LEU A 283 5.38 8.25 2.89
CA LEU A 283 5.67 8.12 4.32
C LEU A 283 6.85 9.03 4.65
N ARG A 284 6.63 10.02 5.52
CA ARG A 284 7.66 10.95 6.00
C ARG A 284 8.09 10.52 7.38
N VAL A 285 9.37 10.31 7.60
CA VAL A 285 9.91 9.76 8.85
C VAL A 285 10.69 10.85 9.58
N ASP A 286 10.21 11.23 10.76
CA ASP A 286 10.79 12.35 11.54
C ASP A 286 11.64 11.92 12.72
N GLU A 287 11.41 10.72 13.25
CA GLU A 287 12.23 10.12 14.30
C GLU A 287 12.71 8.73 13.88
N GLN A 288 13.72 8.21 14.60
CA GLN A 288 14.33 6.94 14.26
C GLN A 288 13.28 5.81 14.35
N LEU A 289 13.20 5.00 13.30
CA LEU A 289 12.35 3.81 13.27
C LEU A 289 13.24 2.56 13.33
N ALA A 290 12.91 1.63 14.22
CA ALA A 290 13.55 0.32 14.25
C ALA A 290 13.10 -0.54 13.05
N PHE A 291 11.83 -0.41 12.65
CA PHE A 291 11.25 -1.23 11.60
C PHE A 291 10.16 -0.48 10.82
N LEU A 292 10.17 -0.61 9.49
CA LEU A 292 9.11 -0.11 8.60
C LEU A 292 8.73 -1.18 7.56
N ALA A 293 7.45 -1.57 7.56
CA ALA A 293 6.90 -2.49 6.57
C ALA A 293 5.90 -1.79 5.65
N ALA A 294 5.88 -2.20 4.38
CA ALA A 294 4.87 -1.76 3.43
C ALA A 294 4.62 -2.81 2.35
N SER A 295 3.35 -3.03 1.98
CA SER A 295 2.97 -4.08 1.04
C SER A 295 1.90 -3.67 0.03
N ASP A 296 1.90 -4.31 -1.15
CA ASP A 296 0.97 -4.09 -2.28
C ASP A 296 0.78 -2.61 -2.68
N ILE A 297 1.87 -1.90 -2.95
CA ILE A 297 1.86 -0.46 -3.29
C ILE A 297 2.44 -0.22 -4.68
N ASP A 298 1.76 0.56 -5.52
CA ASP A 298 2.25 0.93 -6.85
C ASP A 298 3.43 1.91 -6.81
N THR A 299 3.36 2.93 -5.97
CA THR A 299 4.45 3.87 -5.74
C THR A 299 4.55 4.20 -4.27
N LEU A 300 5.56 3.65 -3.62
CA LEU A 300 5.92 3.95 -2.24
C LEU A 300 7.01 5.01 -2.26
N ARG A 301 6.76 6.16 -1.65
CA ARG A 301 7.74 7.21 -1.43
C ARG A 301 8.04 7.31 0.05
N ILE A 302 9.30 7.13 0.43
CA ILE A 302 9.76 7.25 1.81
C ILE A 302 10.70 8.44 1.87
N ASP A 303 10.32 9.43 2.67
CA ASP A 303 11.15 10.58 2.99
C ASP A 303 11.69 10.42 4.42
N ALA A 304 12.86 9.81 4.53
CA ALA A 304 13.58 9.63 5.78
C ALA A 304 14.70 10.66 5.93
N ALA A 305 14.58 11.85 5.32
CA ALA A 305 15.62 12.86 5.38
C ALA A 305 15.85 13.43 6.80
N ASN A 306 14.93 13.21 7.74
CA ASN A 306 14.99 13.73 9.11
C ASN A 306 15.46 12.68 10.14
N ALA A 307 15.29 11.38 9.88
CA ALA A 307 15.69 10.33 10.81
C ALA A 307 15.97 8.97 10.14
N PRO A 308 16.87 8.15 10.69
CA PRO A 308 17.22 6.85 10.11
C PRO A 308 16.14 5.79 10.34
N ILE A 309 16.12 4.78 9.47
CA ILE A 309 15.29 3.58 9.59
C ILE A 309 16.21 2.36 9.64
N ASP A 310 16.18 1.59 10.73
CA ASP A 310 17.15 0.51 10.92
C ASP A 310 16.86 -0.68 9.99
N THR A 311 15.59 -1.10 9.89
CA THR A 311 15.16 -2.24 9.06
C THR A 311 13.90 -1.90 8.26
N VAL A 312 13.84 -2.35 7.01
CA VAL A 312 12.65 -2.23 6.15
C VAL A 312 12.21 -3.57 5.59
N ALA A 313 10.91 -3.76 5.39
CA ALA A 313 10.38 -4.94 4.72
C ALA A 313 9.33 -4.52 3.69
N PHE A 314 9.63 -4.70 2.40
CA PHE A 314 8.75 -4.28 1.33
C PHE A 314 8.34 -5.47 0.47
N SER A 315 7.03 -5.70 0.36
CA SER A 315 6.48 -6.77 -0.46
C SER A 315 5.53 -6.23 -1.51
N ASN A 316 5.63 -6.72 -2.75
CA ASN A 316 4.79 -6.31 -3.87
C ASN A 316 4.72 -4.76 -4.06
N VAL A 317 5.85 -4.08 -3.88
CA VAL A 317 6.00 -2.64 -4.16
C VAL A 317 6.53 -2.45 -5.57
N ARG A 318 5.76 -1.77 -6.43
CA ARG A 318 6.09 -1.63 -7.86
C ARG A 318 7.15 -0.56 -8.14
N ARG A 319 7.13 0.56 -7.42
CA ARG A 319 8.12 1.64 -7.50
C ARG A 319 8.40 2.13 -6.08
N LEU A 320 9.67 2.21 -5.69
CA LEU A 320 10.09 2.70 -4.38
C LEU A 320 10.97 3.93 -4.56
N GLU A 321 10.53 5.10 -4.13
CA GLU A 321 11.37 6.29 -4.04
C GLU A 321 11.81 6.48 -2.59
N PHE A 322 13.10 6.42 -2.30
CA PHE A 322 13.58 6.42 -0.92
C PHE A 322 14.64 7.52 -0.72
N ALA A 323 14.23 8.63 -0.10
CA ALA A 323 15.17 9.66 0.37
C ALA A 323 15.66 9.26 1.77
N LEU A 324 16.97 9.12 1.93
CA LEU A 324 17.58 8.53 3.13
C LEU A 324 18.25 9.59 4.00
N HIS A 325 18.25 9.36 5.32
CA HIS A 325 18.97 10.18 6.27
C HIS A 325 20.48 10.06 6.03
N ASN A 326 21.21 11.15 6.21
CA ASN A 326 22.67 11.18 6.00
C ASN A 326 23.46 10.29 6.98
N THR A 327 22.92 9.98 8.15
CA THR A 327 23.55 9.07 9.13
C THR A 327 23.22 7.60 8.92
N MET A 328 22.36 7.27 7.95
CA MET A 328 21.90 5.91 7.78
C MET A 328 22.95 5.07 7.04
N GLU A 329 23.68 4.23 7.77
CA GLU A 329 24.82 3.49 7.21
C GLU A 329 24.42 2.30 6.34
N ALA A 330 23.22 1.74 6.51
CA ALA A 330 22.70 0.62 5.75
C ALA A 330 21.16 0.51 5.87
N ILE A 331 20.51 0.16 4.77
CA ILE A 331 19.15 -0.38 4.72
C ILE A 331 19.30 -1.90 4.73
N HIS A 332 18.78 -2.52 5.77
CA HIS A 332 18.52 -3.96 5.79
C HIS A 332 17.07 -4.18 5.40
N GLY A 333 16.82 -4.88 4.29
CA GLY A 333 15.46 -5.22 3.96
C GLY A 333 15.26 -6.32 2.95
N THR A 334 14.10 -6.97 3.05
CA THR A 334 13.62 -7.95 2.09
C THR A 334 12.70 -7.25 1.09
N PHE A 335 12.96 -7.49 -0.19
CA PHE A 335 12.16 -7.00 -1.30
C PHE A 335 11.52 -8.18 -1.99
N GLU A 336 10.33 -8.55 -1.54
CA GLU A 336 9.63 -9.71 -2.09
C GLU A 336 8.66 -9.26 -3.17
N GLN A 337 8.95 -9.58 -4.42
CA GLN A 337 7.95 -9.46 -5.47
C GLN A 337 7.17 -10.76 -5.52
N ASP A 338 5.92 -10.73 -5.06
CA ASP A 338 5.05 -11.90 -5.13
C ASP A 338 4.82 -12.28 -6.60
N SER A 339 5.56 -13.29 -7.05
CA SER A 339 5.44 -13.86 -8.39
C SER A 339 4.34 -14.91 -8.46
N THR A 340 3.66 -15.23 -7.35
CA THR A 340 2.72 -16.34 -7.25
C THR A 340 1.32 -16.05 -7.79
N GLY A 341 1.10 -14.87 -8.39
CA GLY A 341 -0.22 -14.40 -8.82
C GLY A 341 -0.66 -14.78 -10.24
N ARG A 342 -1.51 -15.81 -10.33
CA ARG A 342 -2.42 -16.21 -11.45
C ARG A 342 -1.77 -16.80 -12.71
N ARG A 343 -1.74 -18.13 -12.71
CA ARG A 343 -1.50 -19.09 -13.80
C ARG A 343 -2.58 -19.03 -14.91
N GLY A 344 -2.92 -17.84 -15.40
CA GLY A 344 -3.92 -17.61 -16.45
C GLY A 344 -3.39 -16.67 -17.53
N SER A 345 -2.96 -17.24 -18.66
CA SER A 345 -2.50 -16.57 -19.89
C SER A 345 -1.16 -15.81 -19.82
N GLU A 346 -0.05 -16.56 -19.93
CA GLU A 346 1.06 -16.43 -20.89
C GLU A 346 1.46 -15.07 -21.51
N LYS A 347 1.22 -13.94 -20.84
CA LYS A 347 2.00 -12.73 -21.05
C LYS A 347 2.93 -12.60 -19.85
N SER A 348 4.21 -12.85 -20.10
CA SER A 348 5.30 -12.43 -19.21
C SER A 348 5.16 -10.93 -19.01
N ILE A 349 4.40 -10.53 -17.98
CA ILE A 349 4.36 -9.15 -17.53
C ILE A 349 5.77 -8.90 -17.05
N CYS A 350 6.53 -8.12 -17.82
CA CYS A 350 7.87 -7.69 -17.42
C CYS A 350 7.75 -7.18 -15.99
N ALA A 351 8.39 -7.89 -15.07
CA ALA A 351 8.42 -7.53 -13.67
C ALA A 351 8.87 -6.07 -13.58
N MET A 352 8.04 -5.24 -12.97
CA MET A 352 8.26 -3.80 -12.94
C MET A 352 9.50 -3.50 -12.10
N PRO A 353 10.35 -2.55 -12.54
CA PRO A 353 11.62 -2.28 -11.88
C PRO A 353 11.44 -1.62 -10.51
N LEU A 354 12.16 -2.14 -9.50
CA LEU A 354 12.50 -1.40 -8.29
C LEU A 354 13.43 -0.24 -8.68
N VAL A 355 13.04 1.02 -8.44
CA VAL A 355 13.80 2.20 -8.89
C VAL A 355 14.35 3.00 -7.71
N LEU A 356 15.62 2.85 -7.37
CA LEU A 356 16.30 3.68 -6.36
C LEU A 356 16.83 4.97 -6.99
N ALA A 357 16.20 6.11 -6.76
CA ALA A 357 16.61 7.40 -7.30
C ALA A 357 17.03 8.37 -6.18
N ASP A 358 18.16 9.06 -6.37
CA ASP A 358 18.69 10.09 -5.46
C ASP A 358 18.82 9.65 -3.98
N CYS A 359 19.00 8.35 -3.77
CA CYS A 359 19.21 7.74 -2.45
C CYS A 359 20.62 8.03 -1.90
N SER A 360 20.76 8.02 -0.57
CA SER A 360 22.03 8.10 0.19
C SER A 360 22.17 6.89 1.14
N GLY A 361 23.25 6.76 1.90
CA GLY A 361 23.39 5.65 2.87
C GLY A 361 23.96 4.37 2.27
N ALA A 362 23.58 3.17 2.71
CA ALA A 362 23.97 1.92 2.03
C ALA A 362 22.77 0.99 1.86
N VAL A 363 22.81 0.07 0.89
CA VAL A 363 21.70 -0.87 0.65
C VAL A 363 22.23 -2.25 0.28
N THR A 364 21.55 -3.27 0.81
CA THR A 364 21.64 -4.66 0.35
C THR A 364 20.32 -5.03 -0.31
N ILE A 365 20.37 -5.59 -1.51
CA ILE A 365 19.18 -5.94 -2.31
C ILE A 365 19.32 -7.38 -2.76
N SER A 366 18.28 -8.18 -2.58
CA SER A 366 18.23 -9.56 -3.06
C SER A 366 16.90 -9.88 -3.74
N SER A 367 16.89 -10.89 -4.61
CA SER A 367 15.67 -11.52 -5.15
C SER A 367 14.71 -10.60 -5.91
N THR A 368 15.24 -9.59 -6.61
CA THR A 368 14.43 -8.66 -7.43
C THR A 368 14.57 -8.97 -8.92
N ALA A 369 13.45 -9.00 -9.65
CA ALA A 369 13.51 -9.25 -11.09
C ALA A 369 14.16 -8.09 -11.86
N CYS A 370 13.93 -6.84 -11.45
CA CYS A 370 14.52 -5.68 -12.11
C CYS A 370 14.84 -4.57 -11.10
N LEU A 371 16.10 -4.14 -11.07
CA LEU A 371 16.59 -3.04 -10.24
C LEU A 371 17.07 -1.92 -11.15
N THR A 372 16.64 -0.69 -10.90
CA THR A 372 17.18 0.52 -11.52
C THR A 372 17.70 1.44 -10.42
N VAL A 373 18.93 1.92 -10.54
CA VAL A 373 19.52 2.90 -9.62
C VAL A 373 19.89 4.15 -10.41
N VAL A 374 19.40 5.32 -10.00
CA VAL A 374 19.54 6.59 -10.74
C VAL A 374 20.22 7.63 -9.85
N ASN A 375 21.33 8.20 -10.31
CA ASN A 375 22.08 9.32 -9.71
C ASN A 375 22.48 9.14 -8.24
N ALA A 376 22.33 7.94 -7.69
CA ALA A 376 22.42 7.69 -6.27
C ALA A 376 23.69 6.95 -5.88
N ALA A 377 24.19 6.02 -6.71
CA ALA A 377 25.03 4.96 -6.18
C ALA A 377 26.55 5.14 -6.29
N ARG A 378 27.23 4.80 -5.20
CA ARG A 378 28.61 4.33 -5.12
C ARG A 378 28.67 2.84 -4.81
N THR A 379 29.68 2.11 -5.28
CA THR A 379 29.90 0.70 -4.89
C THR A 379 31.07 0.49 -3.93
N THR A 380 31.79 1.55 -3.56
CA THR A 380 32.93 1.48 -2.63
C THR A 380 32.85 2.58 -1.57
N SER A 381 33.20 2.25 -0.33
CA SER A 381 33.28 3.18 0.80
C SER A 381 34.52 4.08 0.66
N ARG A 382 34.40 5.18 -0.09
CA ARG A 382 35.43 6.23 -0.08
C ARG A 382 34.98 7.36 0.88
N PRO A 383 35.66 7.57 2.01
CA PRO A 383 35.10 8.28 3.18
C PRO A 383 35.14 9.82 3.14
N HIS A 384 35.29 10.50 1.99
CA HIS A 384 35.66 11.93 1.99
C HIS A 384 34.86 12.87 1.06
N SER A 385 33.56 12.65 0.87
CA SER A 385 32.69 13.70 0.32
C SER A 385 31.49 13.93 1.25
N PRO A 386 31.16 15.20 1.58
CA PRO A 386 29.98 15.55 2.39
C PRO A 386 28.65 15.34 1.64
N ASP A 387 28.70 15.07 0.33
CA ASP A 387 27.59 14.47 -0.41
C ASP A 387 27.78 12.94 -0.31
N HIS A 388 26.95 12.25 0.49
CA HIS A 388 27.02 10.80 0.73
C HIS A 388 26.16 10.04 -0.31
N PRO A 389 26.70 9.61 -1.47
CA PRO A 389 25.96 8.76 -2.41
C PRO A 389 25.67 7.38 -1.78
N LEU A 390 24.55 6.78 -2.16
CA LEU A 390 24.11 5.42 -1.82
C LEU A 390 25.20 4.37 -2.07
N LEU A 391 25.71 3.73 -1.02
CA LEU A 391 26.65 2.63 -1.09
C LEU A 391 25.92 1.30 -1.37
N LEU A 392 26.06 0.74 -2.57
CA LEU A 392 25.57 -0.61 -2.89
C LEU A 392 26.50 -1.63 -2.23
N ARG A 393 26.05 -2.31 -1.16
CA ARG A 393 26.86 -3.31 -0.42
C ARG A 393 26.81 -4.68 -1.08
N SER A 394 25.60 -5.14 -1.40
CA SER A 394 25.37 -6.43 -2.05
C SER A 394 24.08 -6.39 -2.85
N ILE A 395 24.13 -6.88 -4.09
CA ILE A 395 23.03 -7.02 -5.03
C ILE A 395 23.08 -8.44 -5.55
N THR A 396 22.21 -9.30 -5.02
CA THR A 396 22.18 -10.74 -5.34
C THR A 396 20.88 -11.13 -6.04
N ASP A 397 20.94 -12.13 -6.91
CA ASP A 397 19.77 -12.75 -7.55
C ASP A 397 18.87 -11.75 -8.30
N VAL A 398 19.50 -10.86 -9.09
CA VAL A 398 18.80 -9.83 -9.87
C VAL A 398 18.78 -10.16 -11.35
N SER A 399 17.60 -10.28 -11.96
CA SER A 399 17.53 -10.63 -13.39
C SER A 399 18.01 -9.48 -14.28
N THR A 400 17.61 -8.24 -14.02
CA THR A 400 18.14 -7.05 -14.71
C THR A 400 18.50 -5.95 -13.74
N CYS A 401 19.78 -5.56 -13.69
CA CYS A 401 20.26 -4.43 -12.92
C CYS A 401 20.64 -3.29 -13.88
N ARG A 402 20.04 -2.12 -13.71
CA ARG A 402 20.30 -0.90 -14.47
C ARG A 402 20.86 0.16 -13.54
N LEU A 403 22.04 0.68 -13.85
CA LEU A 403 22.65 1.79 -13.14
C LEU A 403 22.72 2.99 -14.09
N GLU A 404 22.30 4.14 -13.61
CA GLU A 404 22.24 5.38 -14.38
C GLU A 404 22.91 6.51 -13.59
N GLY A 405 23.95 7.13 -14.16
CA GLY A 405 24.65 8.24 -13.48
C GLY A 405 25.35 7.83 -12.18
N CYS A 406 25.75 6.56 -12.04
CA CYS A 406 26.35 6.01 -10.81
C CYS A 406 27.89 5.95 -10.88
N HIS A 407 28.55 6.03 -9.73
CA HIS A 407 30.01 5.90 -9.60
C HIS A 407 30.39 4.52 -9.06
N ILE A 408 30.92 3.63 -9.89
CA ILE A 408 31.23 2.24 -9.52
C ILE A 408 32.73 2.14 -9.22
N GLY A 409 33.09 1.96 -7.95
CA GLY A 409 34.49 1.75 -7.56
C GLY A 409 34.94 0.30 -7.64
N SER A 410 33.99 -0.63 -7.49
CA SER A 410 34.16 -2.08 -7.60
C SER A 410 32.87 -2.70 -8.07
N PHE A 411 32.94 -3.79 -8.83
CA PHE A 411 31.77 -4.58 -9.21
C PHE A 411 31.51 -5.78 -8.27
N SER A 412 32.32 -5.94 -7.21
CA SER A 412 32.22 -7.06 -6.27
C SER A 412 30.90 -7.13 -5.49
N CYS A 413 30.13 -6.06 -5.45
CA CYS A 413 28.80 -6.05 -4.82
C CYS A 413 27.72 -6.71 -5.68
N PHE A 414 28.00 -7.04 -6.93
CA PHE A 414 27.03 -7.66 -7.84
C PHE A 414 27.27 -9.17 -7.91
N ASP A 415 26.28 -9.95 -7.51
CA ASP A 415 26.33 -11.41 -7.54
C ASP A 415 25.07 -11.99 -8.18
N SER A 416 25.20 -13.10 -8.91
CA SER A 416 24.07 -13.75 -9.61
C SER A 416 23.19 -12.82 -10.47
N ILE A 417 23.79 -11.85 -11.18
CA ILE A 417 23.07 -10.93 -12.06
C ILE A 417 23.00 -11.46 -13.49
N GLN A 418 21.81 -11.56 -14.09
CA GLN A 418 21.73 -12.02 -15.48
C GLN A 418 22.08 -10.92 -16.49
N ARG A 419 21.57 -9.70 -16.26
CA ARG A 419 21.79 -8.56 -17.16
C ARG A 419 22.19 -7.31 -16.38
N LEU A 420 23.34 -6.73 -16.73
CA LEU A 420 23.83 -5.46 -16.17
C LEU A 420 23.82 -4.38 -17.25
N ILE A 421 23.15 -3.26 -16.99
CA ILE A 421 23.06 -2.09 -17.87
C ILE A 421 23.67 -0.90 -17.15
N LEU A 422 24.73 -0.34 -17.72
CA LEU A 422 25.43 0.83 -17.20
C LEU A 422 25.22 2.00 -18.16
N ASN A 423 24.52 3.03 -17.71
CA ASN A 423 24.23 4.24 -18.48
C ASN A 423 24.85 5.45 -17.78
N ASN A 424 25.74 6.17 -18.47
CA ASN A 424 26.40 7.37 -17.95
C ASN A 424 27.09 7.12 -16.58
N CYS A 425 27.55 5.89 -16.34
CA CYS A 425 28.25 5.53 -15.10
C CYS A 425 29.75 5.84 -15.18
N GLU A 426 30.37 6.06 -14.04
CA GLU A 426 31.80 6.32 -13.90
C GLU A 426 32.51 5.16 -13.20
N PHE A 427 33.56 4.59 -13.79
CA PHE A 427 34.37 3.52 -13.19
C PHE A 427 35.75 3.35 -13.85
N ASP A 428 36.74 2.92 -13.07
CA ASP A 428 38.12 2.71 -13.53
C ASP A 428 38.51 1.23 -13.64
N ASP A 429 38.01 0.39 -12.74
CA ASP A 429 38.36 -1.01 -12.67
C ASP A 429 37.31 -1.88 -13.38
N VAL A 430 37.77 -2.70 -14.33
CA VAL A 430 36.94 -3.69 -15.02
C VAL A 430 37.35 -5.12 -14.66
N SER A 431 38.37 -5.30 -13.81
CA SER A 431 38.85 -6.63 -13.41
C SER A 431 37.87 -7.33 -12.47
N SER A 432 37.09 -6.56 -11.72
CA SER A 432 36.07 -7.05 -10.78
C SER A 432 34.71 -7.33 -11.42
N LEU A 433 34.58 -7.25 -12.76
CA LEU A 433 33.29 -7.42 -13.45
C LEU A 433 32.57 -8.72 -13.03
N PRO A 434 31.24 -8.66 -12.78
CA PRO A 434 30.50 -9.82 -12.34
C PRO A 434 30.26 -10.77 -13.52
N HIS A 435 30.01 -12.04 -13.21
CA HIS A 435 29.55 -12.98 -14.23
C HIS A 435 28.12 -12.64 -14.62
N VAL A 436 27.94 -12.08 -15.82
CA VAL A 436 26.62 -11.69 -16.35
C VAL A 436 26.40 -12.28 -17.73
N THR A 437 25.15 -12.63 -18.04
CA THR A 437 24.77 -13.12 -19.38
C THR A 437 24.77 -11.98 -20.40
N SER A 438 24.40 -10.76 -19.98
CA SER A 438 24.41 -9.58 -20.83
C SER A 438 24.93 -8.35 -20.11
N LEU A 439 25.92 -7.67 -20.71
CA LEU A 439 26.47 -6.41 -20.23
C LEU A 439 26.25 -5.32 -21.29
N VAL A 440 25.62 -4.22 -20.90
CA VAL A 440 25.36 -3.06 -21.77
C VAL A 440 26.05 -1.83 -21.18
N LEU A 441 26.93 -1.19 -21.94
CA LEU A 441 27.56 0.08 -21.56
C LEU A 441 27.10 1.19 -22.51
N ARG A 442 26.67 2.32 -21.97
CA ARG A 442 26.28 3.52 -22.74
C ARG A 442 26.76 4.77 -22.03
N GLY A 443 27.57 5.59 -22.69
CA GLY A 443 27.99 6.89 -22.16
C GLY A 443 28.85 6.82 -20.89
N CYS A 444 29.40 5.66 -20.54
CA CYS A 444 30.20 5.48 -19.34
C CYS A 444 31.59 6.12 -19.46
N ARG A 445 32.19 6.54 -18.34
CA ARG A 445 33.48 7.23 -18.29
C ARG A 445 34.42 6.66 -17.23
N SER A 446 35.71 6.94 -17.35
CA SER A 446 36.72 6.63 -16.32
C SER A 446 36.79 7.77 -15.30
N THR A 447 36.92 7.44 -14.02
CA THR A 447 37.00 8.41 -12.90
C THR A 447 38.37 9.05 -12.75
N GLY A 448 39.41 8.48 -13.37
CA GLY A 448 40.78 8.99 -13.25
C GLY A 448 40.99 10.39 -13.84
N ASN A 449 41.80 11.21 -13.16
CA ASN A 449 42.20 12.58 -13.57
C ASN A 449 42.88 12.69 -14.96
N ALA A 450 43.19 11.57 -15.61
CA ALA A 450 43.95 11.52 -16.85
C ALA A 450 43.01 11.48 -18.07
N GLY A 451 42.38 12.62 -18.35
CA GLY A 451 41.54 12.85 -19.53
C GLY A 451 40.13 12.28 -19.38
N ASN A 452 39.14 12.95 -19.97
CA ASN A 452 37.74 12.53 -20.05
C ASN A 452 37.58 11.25 -20.89
N TRP A 453 38.22 10.16 -20.47
CA TRP A 453 38.16 8.89 -21.16
C TRP A 453 36.75 8.34 -21.10
N GLN A 454 36.20 8.03 -22.27
CA GLN A 454 34.87 7.46 -22.41
C GLN A 454 34.99 5.98 -22.77
N TRP A 455 34.30 5.13 -22.02
CA TRP A 455 34.18 3.71 -22.36
C TRP A 455 33.35 3.55 -23.64
N PRO A 456 33.67 2.55 -24.48
CA PRO A 456 32.93 2.32 -25.71
C PRO A 456 31.48 1.94 -25.42
N ASN A 457 30.56 2.45 -26.24
CA ASN A 457 29.18 1.97 -26.24
C ASN A 457 29.15 0.54 -26.80
N VAL A 458 28.85 -0.44 -25.96
CA VAL A 458 28.93 -1.85 -26.34
C VAL A 458 27.84 -2.67 -25.67
N VAL A 459 27.39 -3.71 -26.36
CA VAL A 459 26.52 -4.76 -25.84
C VAL A 459 27.27 -6.08 -25.98
N MET A 460 27.58 -6.70 -24.84
CA MET A 460 28.24 -8.00 -24.76
C MET A 460 27.21 -9.02 -24.26
N VAL A 461 27.13 -10.17 -24.92
CA VAL A 461 26.18 -11.24 -24.58
C VAL A 461 26.93 -12.56 -24.59
N HIS A 462 26.75 -13.38 -23.56
CA HIS A 462 27.39 -14.68 -23.38
C HIS A 462 28.94 -14.64 -23.40
N GLN A 463 29.54 -13.58 -22.84
CA GLN A 463 31.00 -13.47 -22.69
C GLN A 463 31.40 -13.69 -21.23
N SER A 464 32.56 -14.32 -21.03
CA SER A 464 33.15 -14.44 -19.70
C SER A 464 33.65 -13.07 -19.19
N PRO A 465 33.75 -12.86 -17.86
CA PRO A 465 34.28 -11.61 -17.30
C PRO A 465 35.66 -11.23 -17.83
N THR A 466 36.54 -12.21 -18.08
CA THR A 466 37.88 -12.00 -18.64
C THR A 466 37.84 -11.51 -20.09
N GLU A 467 36.96 -12.07 -20.92
CA GLU A 467 36.75 -11.61 -22.31
C GLU A 467 36.13 -10.21 -22.36
N MET A 468 35.16 -9.92 -21.48
CA MET A 468 34.57 -8.59 -21.37
C MET A 468 35.63 -7.55 -20.96
N ALA A 469 36.42 -7.86 -19.93
CA ALA A 469 37.50 -6.99 -19.47
C ALA A 469 38.57 -6.77 -20.55
N ALA A 470 39.00 -7.83 -21.24
CA ALA A 470 39.96 -7.74 -22.35
C ALA A 470 39.43 -6.89 -23.51
N THR A 471 38.14 -7.03 -23.86
CA THR A 471 37.48 -6.23 -24.90
C THR A 471 37.47 -4.74 -24.54
N LEU A 472 37.15 -4.41 -23.29
CA LEU A 472 37.15 -3.03 -22.81
C LEU A 472 38.57 -2.44 -22.74
N GLN A 473 39.56 -3.23 -22.30
CA GLN A 473 40.96 -2.79 -22.20
C GLN A 473 41.63 -2.60 -23.57
N THR A 474 41.39 -3.50 -24.52
CA THR A 474 41.96 -3.41 -25.88
C THR A 474 41.51 -2.12 -26.57
N ARG A 475 40.25 -1.73 -26.39
CA ARG A 475 39.71 -0.47 -26.94
C ARG A 475 40.28 0.75 -26.22
N ARG A 476 40.61 0.63 -24.94
CA ARG A 476 41.28 1.70 -24.17
C ARG A 476 42.70 1.97 -24.65
N THR A 477 43.44 0.94 -25.06
CA THR A 477 44.82 1.12 -25.56
C THR A 477 44.84 1.66 -26.99
N ALA A 478 43.88 1.27 -27.83
CA ALA A 478 43.82 1.72 -29.23
C ALA A 478 43.63 3.25 -29.35
N ASP A 479 42.74 3.83 -28.56
CA ASP A 479 42.46 5.28 -28.59
C ASP A 479 43.54 6.13 -27.88
N ARG A 480 44.49 5.48 -27.16
CA ARG A 480 45.69 6.15 -26.62
C ARG A 480 46.85 6.21 -27.61
N SER A 481 46.80 5.40 -28.67
CA SER A 481 47.83 5.36 -29.71
C SER A 481 47.52 6.25 -30.92
N GLU A 482 46.31 6.81 -30.98
CA GLU A 482 45.91 7.91 -31.87
C GLU A 482 46.09 9.25 -31.16
#